data_AF-A0A2J7QGG4-F1
#
_entry.id   AF-A0A2J7QGG4-F1
#
_cell.length_a   1.000
_cell.length_b   1.000
_cell.length_c   1.000
_cell.angle_alpha   90.00
_cell.angle_beta   90.00
_cell.angle_gamma   90.00
#
_symmetry.space_group_name_H-M   'P 1'
#
loop_
_entity.id
_entity.type
_entity.pdbx_description
1 polymer ?
#
loop_
_entity_poly.entity_id
_entity_poly.type
_entity_poly.pdbx_seq_one_letter_code
_entity_poly.pdbx_strand_id
1 'polypeptide(L)' 'MTVGNGGLLAKKNSSYPQGVRCQKCLEYGHWTYECKGKRKYLHRSSRTSQLKKRLKLREEAVQQSAQ' A
#
# COMPACT_ATOMS: atom_id res chain seq x y z
N MET A 1 4.95 20.11 12.57
CA MET A 1 3.63 20.04 11.90
C MET A 1 3.09 18.63 12.04
N THR A 2 2.17 18.41 12.98
CA THR A 2 1.49 17.14 13.18
C THR A 2 0.36 17.02 12.15
N VAL A 3 0.65 16.42 11.01
CA VAL A 3 -0.37 16.05 10.02
C VAL A 3 -0.77 14.60 10.27
N GLY A 4 -1.92 14.39 10.92
CA GLY A 4 -2.46 13.04 11.05
C GLY A 4 -3.60 12.95 12.05
N ASN A 5 -4.82 12.90 11.52
CA ASN A 5 -6.03 12.50 12.22
C ASN A 5 -5.81 11.11 12.85
N GLY A 6 -5.59 11.08 14.17
CA GLY A 6 -5.30 9.88 14.95
C GLY A 6 -6.55 9.04 15.19
N GLY A 7 -7.03 8.36 14.15
CA GLY A 7 -8.01 7.29 14.32
C GLY A 7 -7.40 6.15 15.14
N LEU A 8 -8.05 5.78 16.25
CA LEU A 8 -7.71 4.64 17.10
C LEU A 8 -7.61 3.36 16.26
N LEU A 9 -6.38 3.00 15.86
CA LEU A 9 -6.11 1.73 15.19
C LEU A 9 -6.26 0.62 16.23
N ALA A 10 -7.42 -0.05 16.23
CA ALA A 10 -7.65 -1.27 17.00
C ALA A 10 -6.53 -2.27 16.71
N LYS A 11 -5.64 -2.45 17.69
CA LYS A 11 -4.48 -3.33 17.58
C LYS A 11 -4.97 -4.78 17.67
N LYS A 12 -5.13 -5.40 16.51
CA LYS A 12 -5.44 -6.84 16.40
C LYS A 12 -4.21 -7.62 16.89
N ASN A 13 -4.26 -8.10 18.12
CA ASN A 13 -3.23 -8.98 18.68
C ASN A 13 -3.38 -10.37 18.04
N SER A 14 -2.73 -10.60 16.89
CA SER A 14 -2.48 -11.96 16.40
C SER A 14 -1.12 -12.39 16.92
N SER A 15 -1.12 -13.18 18.00
CA SER A 15 0.08 -13.69 18.68
C SER A 15 0.83 -14.79 17.91
N TYR A 16 0.45 -15.09 16.67
CA TYR A 16 0.95 -16.23 15.92
C TYR A 16 1.65 -15.80 14.61
N PRO A 17 2.69 -16.52 14.15
CA PRO A 17 3.41 -16.21 12.91
C PRO A 17 2.50 -16.19 11.68
N GLN A 18 1.35 -16.86 11.77
CA GLN A 18 0.23 -16.85 10.81
C GLN A 18 -0.18 -15.43 10.39
N GLY A 19 -0.12 -14.46 11.33
CA GLY A 19 -0.51 -13.07 11.08
C GLY A 19 0.65 -12.14 10.72
N VAL A 20 1.90 -12.61 10.85
CA VAL A 20 3.08 -11.79 10.58
C VAL A 20 3.38 -11.82 9.10
N ARG A 21 3.45 -10.63 8.50
CA ARG A 21 3.85 -10.45 7.11
C ARG A 21 5.34 -10.13 7.04
N CYS A 22 6.10 -10.98 6.35
CA CYS A 22 7.52 -10.75 6.15
C CYS A 22 7.77 -9.51 5.28
N GLN A 23 8.66 -8.60 5.71
CA GLN A 23 8.96 -7.38 4.95
C GLN A 23 9.75 -7.65 3.65
N LYS A 24 10.47 -8.77 3.57
CA LYS A 24 11.33 -9.12 2.42
C LYS A 24 10.53 -9.74 1.27
N CYS A 25 9.73 -10.78 1.55
CA CYS A 25 8.97 -11.50 0.52
C CYS A 25 7.48 -11.16 0.48
N LEU A 26 6.96 -10.46 1.50
CA LEU A 26 5.55 -10.07 1.64
C LEU A 26 4.55 -11.22 1.90
N GLU A 27 5.05 -12.42 2.20
CA GLU A 27 4.25 -13.60 2.59
C GLU A 27 3.98 -13.63 4.10
N TYR A 28 2.99 -14.45 4.48
CA TYR A 28 2.62 -14.68 5.88
C TYR A 28 3.30 -15.95 6.41
N GLY A 29 3.40 -16.06 7.74
CA GLY A 29 3.81 -17.32 8.38
C GLY A 29 5.27 -17.38 8.84
N HIS A 30 6.07 -16.33 8.62
CA HIS A 30 7.46 -16.30 9.11
C HIS A 30 7.96 -14.89 9.39
N TRP A 31 8.95 -14.80 10.29
CA TRP A 31 9.59 -13.53 10.60
C TRP A 31 10.64 -13.15 9.56
N THR A 32 10.90 -11.85 9.45
CA THR A 32 11.85 -11.30 8.47
C THR A 32 13.28 -11.85 8.62
N TYR A 33 13.65 -12.36 9.80
CA TYR A 33 14.96 -12.97 10.06
C TYR A 33 15.06 -14.42 9.51
N GLU A 34 13.97 -15.18 9.54
CA GLU A 34 13.87 -16.56 8.99
C GLU A 34 13.65 -16.60 7.47
N CYS A 35 13.33 -15.46 6.85
CA CYS A 35 13.02 -15.39 5.43
C CYS A 35 14.22 -15.78 4.55
N LYS A 36 14.12 -16.95 3.91
CA LYS A 36 15.08 -17.46 2.91
C LYS A 36 14.80 -16.95 1.48
N GLY A 37 13.65 -16.31 1.26
CA GLY A 37 13.25 -15.79 -0.06
C GLY A 37 14.03 -14.54 -0.49
N LYS A 38 14.13 -14.32 -1.81
CA LYS A 38 14.66 -13.08 -2.38
C LYS A 38 13.70 -11.91 -2.11
N ARG A 39 14.23 -10.69 -1.98
CA ARG A 39 13.41 -9.48 -1.79
C ARG A 39 12.52 -9.26 -3.01
N LYS A 40 11.20 -9.25 -2.83
CA LYS A 40 10.24 -8.96 -3.91
C LYS A 40 10.13 -7.45 -4.06
N TYR A 41 10.62 -6.91 -5.17
CA TYR A 41 10.40 -5.51 -5.50
C TYR A 41 8.99 -5.32 -6.07
N LEU A 42 8.08 -4.80 -5.25
CA LEU A 42 6.78 -4.34 -5.73
C LEU A 42 6.94 -2.91 -6.27
N HIS A 43 6.61 -2.70 -7.55
CA HIS A 43 6.62 -1.38 -8.13
C HIS A 43 5.65 -0.45 -7.40
N ARG A 44 6.18 0.65 -6.86
CA ARG A 44 5.39 1.74 -6.25
C ARG A 44 5.30 2.86 -7.27
N SER A 45 4.09 3.21 -7.69
CA SER A 45 3.91 4.35 -8.59
C SER A 45 4.37 5.63 -7.90
N SER A 46 5.12 6.47 -8.62
CA SER A 46 5.53 7.77 -8.11
C SER A 46 4.31 8.64 -7.82
N ARG A 47 4.45 9.58 -6.87
CA ARG A 47 3.38 10.53 -6.55
C ARG A 47 2.94 11.33 -7.78
N THR A 48 3.88 11.67 -8.66
CA THR A 48 3.60 12.35 -9.94
C THR A 48 2.84 11.46 -10.91
N SER A 49 3.15 10.16 -11.00
CA SER A 49 2.39 9.20 -11.81
C SER A 49 0.93 9.09 -11.33
N GLN A 50 0.71 9.05 -10.02
CA GLN A 50 -0.64 9.02 -9.45
C GLN A 50 -1.42 10.31 -9.73
N LEU A 51 -0.77 11.47 -9.62
CA LEU A 51 -1.41 12.75 -9.95
C LEU A 51 -1.79 12.83 -11.42
N LYS A 52 -0.89 12.44 -12.33
CA LYS A 52 -1.19 12.40 -13.78
C LYS A 52 -2.39 11.51 -14.09
N LYS A 53 -2.50 10.34 -13.46
CA LYS A 53 -3.68 9.46 -13.61
C LYS A 53 -4.96 10.15 -13.16
N ARG A 54 -4.94 10.85 -12.01
CA ARG A 54 -6.12 11.58 -11.51
C ARG A 54 -6.54 12.74 -12.42
N LEU A 55 -5.59 13.46 -13.02
CA LEU A 55 -5.89 14.53 -13.95
C LEU A 55 -6.56 14.00 -15.22
N LYS A 56 -6.03 12.93 -15.81
CA LYS A 56 -6.64 12.27 -16.98
C LYS A 56 -8.07 11.81 -16.72
N LEU A 57 -8.33 11.17 -15.59
CA LEU A 57 -9.68 10.74 -15.20
C LEU A 57 -10.66 11.92 -15.08
N ARG A 58 -10.20 13.11 -14.68
CA ARG A 58 -11.03 14.32 -14.61
C ARG A 58 -11.31 14.88 -16.00
N GLU A 59 -10.31 14.91 -16.87
CA GLU A 59 -10.46 15.36 -18.26
C GLU A 59 -11.44 14.46 -19.02
N GLU A 60 -11.31 13.14 -18.87
CA GLU A 60 -12.24 12.16 -19.44
C GLU A 60 -13.67 12.35 -18.92
N ALA A 61 -13.85 12.58 -17.61
CA ALA A 61 -15.17 12.84 -17.03
C ALA A 61 -15.82 14.14 -17.56
N VAL A 62 -15.03 15.19 -17.76
CA VAL A 62 -15.53 16.45 -18.35
C VAL A 62 -15.93 16.24 -19.81
N GLN A 63 -15.13 15.50 -20.58
CA GLN A 63 -15.44 15.18 -21.97
C GLN A 63 -16.71 14.32 -22.12
N GLN A 64 -16.94 13.38 -21.19
CA GLN A 64 -18.16 12.57 -21.15
C GLN A 64 -19.40 13.37 -20.75
N SER A 65 -19.25 14.41 -19.92
CA SER A 65 -20.37 15.29 -19.55
C SER A 65 -20.76 16.31 -20.64
N ALA A 66 -19.89 16.50 -21.63
CA ALA A 66 -20.10 17.40 -22.76
C ALA A 66 -20.71 16.69 -23.98
N GLN A 67 -20.91 15.37 -23.91
CA GLN A 67 -21.57 14.54 -24.92
C GLN A 67 -23.03 14.28 -24.56
#